data_AF-A0A2S4KQJ4-F1
#
_entry.id   AF-A0A2S4KQJ4-F1
#
_cell.length_a   1.000
_cell.length_b   1.000
_cell.length_c   1.000
_cell.angle_alpha   90.00
_cell.angle_beta   90.00
_cell.angle_gamma   90.00
#
_symmetry.space_group_name_H-M   'P 1'
#
loop_
_entity.id
_entity.type
_entity.pdbx_description
1 polymer ?
#
loop_
_entity_poly.entity_id
_entity_poly.type
_entity_poly.pdbx_seq_one_letter_code
_entity_poly.pdbx_strand_id
1 'polypeptide(L)'
;MCHGEFESLKAISVASPGFCPEPYAWGRYAQSEPETHFLLVEFRDIGSQPAEPSPTGKFGFHMKTCHARIAQAVDMWDDSWCKVFKSHLAHIVDLASPILKWREFDVVAGLTLEKVVPRLLLPLQSDGRTIKPCLVHGE
;
A
#
# COMPACT_ATOMS: atom_id res chain seq x y z
N MET A 1 -22.69 -3.11 2.27
CA MET A 1 -21.27 -3.46 2.19
C MET A 1 -21.05 -4.92 2.58
N CYS A 2 -21.38 -5.35 3.81
CA CYS A 2 -21.16 -6.74 4.27
C CYS A 2 -21.83 -7.83 3.41
N HIS A 3 -23.05 -7.62 2.92
CA HIS A 3 -23.70 -8.62 2.04
C HIS A 3 -22.94 -8.81 0.71
N GLY A 4 -22.48 -7.71 0.10
CA GLY A 4 -21.71 -7.78 -1.15
C GLY A 4 -20.35 -8.46 -0.94
N GLU A 5 -19.68 -8.16 0.17
CA GLU A 5 -18.44 -8.83 0.57
C GLU A 5 -18.65 -10.33 0.78
N PHE A 6 -19.72 -10.72 1.47
CA PHE A 6 -20.09 -12.12 1.69
C PHE A 6 -20.28 -12.88 0.35
N GLU A 7 -21.07 -12.33 -0.58
CA GLU A 7 -21.30 -12.97 -1.88
C GLU A 7 -20.01 -13.01 -2.74
N SER A 8 -19.16 -11.99 -2.66
CA SER A 8 -17.87 -11.95 -3.34
C SER A 8 -16.91 -13.03 -2.81
N LEU A 9 -16.68 -13.08 -1.50
CA LEU A 9 -15.85 -14.10 -0.85
C LEU A 9 -16.38 -15.51 -1.12
N LYS A 10 -17.71 -15.68 -1.18
CA LYS A 10 -18.33 -16.97 -1.48
C LYS A 10 -18.05 -17.39 -2.93
N ALA A 11 -18.15 -16.46 -3.88
CA ALA A 11 -17.80 -16.73 -5.27
C ALA A 11 -16.31 -17.06 -5.44
N ILE A 12 -15.42 -16.31 -4.77
CA ILE A 12 -13.96 -16.52 -4.84
C ILE A 12 -13.58 -17.87 -4.20
N SER A 13 -14.11 -18.21 -3.03
CA SER A 13 -13.82 -19.48 -2.34
C SER A 13 -14.25 -20.72 -3.14
N VAL A 14 -15.35 -20.62 -3.89
CA VAL A 14 -15.78 -21.67 -4.83
C VAL A 14 -14.86 -21.75 -6.05
N ALA A 15 -14.46 -20.61 -6.62
CA ALA A 15 -13.64 -20.57 -7.82
C ALA A 15 -12.16 -20.92 -7.56
N SER A 16 -11.62 -20.54 -6.40
CA SER A 16 -10.22 -20.73 -5.99
C SER A 16 -10.16 -21.08 -4.50
N PRO A 17 -10.39 -22.36 -4.13
CA PRO A 17 -10.37 -22.79 -2.74
C PRO A 17 -9.05 -22.45 -2.04
N GLY A 18 -9.13 -21.83 -0.87
CA GLY A 18 -7.97 -21.43 -0.09
C GLY A 18 -7.35 -20.07 -0.46
N PHE A 19 -7.82 -19.38 -1.50
CA PHE A 19 -7.29 -18.05 -1.88
C PHE A 19 -7.77 -16.93 -0.94
N CYS A 20 -9.06 -16.93 -0.55
CA CYS A 20 -9.63 -15.99 0.40
C CYS A 20 -10.18 -16.72 1.64
N PRO A 21 -10.41 -16.02 2.77
CA PRO A 21 -11.14 -16.58 3.91
C PRO A 21 -12.53 -17.07 3.50
N GLU A 22 -12.93 -18.24 4.03
CA GLU A 22 -14.28 -18.76 3.79
C GLU A 22 -15.33 -17.92 4.52
N PRO A 23 -16.37 -17.40 3.84
CA PRO A 23 -17.41 -16.63 4.51
C PRO A 23 -18.46 -17.54 5.16
N TYR A 24 -18.75 -17.30 6.44
CA TYR A 24 -19.70 -18.11 7.21
C TYR A 24 -21.08 -17.47 7.31
N ALA A 25 -21.13 -16.16 7.59
CA ALA A 25 -22.40 -15.45 7.73
C ALA A 25 -22.23 -13.94 7.60
N TRP A 26 -23.31 -13.25 7.32
CA TRP A 26 -23.41 -11.81 7.50
C TRP A 26 -24.79 -11.48 8.08
N GLY A 27 -24.95 -10.30 8.66
CA GLY A 27 -26.26 -9.88 9.16
C GLY A 27 -26.25 -8.49 9.77
N ARG A 28 -27.43 -8.08 10.25
CA ARG A 28 -27.64 -6.83 10.96
C ARG A 28 -27.82 -7.12 12.45
N TYR A 29 -27.27 -6.27 13.31
CA TYR A 29 -27.50 -6.39 14.76
C TYR A 29 -28.97 -6.11 15.07
N ALA A 30 -29.54 -6.89 15.99
CA ALA A 30 -30.96 -6.75 16.35
C ALA A 30 -31.25 -5.41 17.05
N GLN A 31 -30.29 -4.89 17.82
CA GLN A 31 -30.39 -3.64 18.56
C GLN A 31 -29.04 -2.93 18.51
N SER A 32 -28.89 -1.96 17.60
CA SER A 32 -27.70 -1.14 17.50
C SER A 32 -28.10 0.27 17.05
N GLU A 33 -27.69 1.28 17.82
CA GLU A 33 -27.72 2.68 17.38
C GLU A 33 -26.28 3.22 17.48
N PRO A 34 -25.59 3.46 16.35
CA PRO A 34 -26.10 3.42 14.97
C PRO A 34 -26.32 2.00 14.39
N GLU A 35 -27.06 1.91 13.27
CA GLU A 35 -27.28 0.67 12.52
C GLU A 35 -25.95 -0.03 12.20
N THR A 36 -25.77 -1.23 12.73
CA THR A 36 -24.53 -1.99 12.67
C THR A 36 -24.76 -3.34 11.99
N HIS A 37 -23.78 -3.76 11.19
CA HIS A 37 -23.77 -5.05 10.50
C HIS A 37 -22.53 -5.85 10.89
N PHE A 38 -22.60 -7.17 10.75
CA PHE A 38 -21.46 -8.06 10.90
C PHE A 38 -21.21 -8.88 9.64
N LEU A 39 -19.97 -9.34 9.51
CA LEU A 39 -19.53 -10.38 8.60
C LEU A 39 -18.67 -11.34 9.42
N LEU A 40 -18.97 -12.63 9.33
CA LEU A 40 -18.20 -13.72 9.91
C LEU A 40 -17.49 -14.45 8.79
N VAL A 41 -16.16 -14.55 8.89
CA VAL A 41 -15.30 -15.26 7.94
C VAL A 41 -14.35 -16.17 8.71
N GLU A 42 -13.76 -17.12 8.00
CA GLU A 42 -12.67 -17.96 8.47
C GLU A 42 -11.57 -17.12 9.12
N PHE A 43 -11.23 -17.46 10.36
CA PHE A 43 -10.02 -16.96 10.98
C PHE A 43 -8.82 -17.64 10.33
N ARG A 44 -7.90 -16.85 9.78
CA ARG A 44 -6.66 -17.35 9.21
C ARG A 44 -5.49 -16.92 10.04
N ASP A 45 -4.66 -17.89 10.42
CA ASP A 45 -3.34 -17.60 10.96
C ASP A 45 -2.53 -16.91 9.86
N ILE A 46 -2.30 -15.61 10.04
CA ILE A 46 -1.40 -14.85 9.17
C ILE A 46 0.01 -15.37 9.48
N GLY A 47 0.45 -16.34 8.69
CA GLY A 47 1.81 -16.83 8.72
C GLY A 47 2.81 -15.76 8.27
N SER A 48 4.10 -16.08 8.32
CA SER A 48 5.10 -15.25 7.67
C SER A 48 4.86 -15.27 6.15
N GLN A 49 4.55 -14.12 5.57
CA GLN A 49 4.56 -13.93 4.13
C GLN A 49 5.87 -13.20 3.78
N PRO A 50 7.00 -13.92 3.62
CA PRO A 50 8.26 -13.29 3.31
C PRO A 50 8.11 -12.56 1.97
N ALA A 51 8.52 -11.29 1.94
CA ALA A 51 8.48 -10.53 0.71
C ALA A 51 9.43 -11.16 -0.32
N GLU A 52 8.90 -11.43 -1.51
CA GLU A 52 9.66 -11.99 -2.61
C GLU A 52 10.74 -11.00 -3.05
N PRO A 53 12.00 -11.41 -3.26
CA PRO A 53 13.04 -10.50 -3.71
C PRO A 53 12.67 -9.81 -5.03
N SER A 54 13.08 -8.56 -5.20
CA SER A 54 12.98 -7.89 -6.50
C SER A 54 13.75 -8.70 -7.54
N PRO A 55 13.18 -8.95 -8.74
CA PRO A 55 13.83 -9.74 -9.78
C PRO A 55 15.11 -9.09 -10.32
N THR A 56 15.27 -7.78 -10.13
CA THR A 56 16.46 -7.03 -10.52
C THR A 56 17.42 -6.78 -9.35
N GLY A 57 17.01 -7.11 -8.12
CA GLY A 57 17.71 -6.70 -6.91
C GLY A 57 17.71 -5.19 -6.66
N LYS A 58 16.84 -4.42 -7.34
CA LYS A 58 16.71 -2.97 -7.23
C LYS A 58 15.30 -2.54 -6.80
N PHE A 59 15.17 -1.31 -6.32
CA PHE A 59 13.88 -0.70 -5.99
C PHE A 59 13.19 -0.17 -7.25
N GLY A 60 11.86 -0.19 -7.22
CA GLY A 60 10.99 0.32 -8.28
C GLY A 60 10.36 -0.80 -9.13
N PHE A 61 9.94 -0.46 -10.33
CA PHE A 61 9.19 -1.34 -11.22
C PHE A 61 9.40 -0.95 -12.69
N HIS A 62 9.12 -1.87 -13.62
CA HIS A 62 9.33 -1.64 -15.05
C HIS A 62 8.29 -0.70 -15.69
N MET A 63 7.21 -0.38 -14.98
CA MET A 63 6.14 0.52 -15.43
C MET A 63 5.45 1.16 -14.22
N LYS A 64 4.59 2.14 -14.48
CA LYS A 64 3.77 2.76 -13.42
C LYS A 64 2.71 1.75 -12.98
N THR A 65 2.73 1.42 -11.70
CA THR A 65 1.64 0.71 -11.02
C THR A 65 0.63 1.71 -10.48
N CYS A 66 -0.45 1.23 -9.85
CA CYS A 66 -1.44 2.08 -9.22
C CYS A 66 -1.65 1.67 -7.77
N HIS A 67 -1.80 2.66 -6.89
CA HIS A 67 -2.37 2.48 -5.56
C HIS A 67 -3.75 3.12 -5.56
N ALA A 68 -4.80 2.29 -5.54
CA ALA A 68 -6.16 2.68 -5.87
C ALA A 68 -6.23 3.47 -7.20
N ARG A 69 -6.59 4.76 -7.15
CA ARG A 69 -6.74 5.62 -8.33
C ARG A 69 -5.49 6.45 -8.65
N ILE A 70 -4.40 6.27 -7.91
CA ILE A 70 -3.19 7.07 -8.02
C ILE A 70 -2.10 6.25 -8.71
N ALA A 71 -1.62 6.73 -9.85
CA ALA A 71 -0.44 6.15 -10.50
C ALA A 71 0.79 6.34 -9.61
N GLN A 72 1.60 5.31 -9.45
CA GLN A 72 2.83 5.35 -8.66
C GLN A 72 4.01 5.72 -9.57
N ALA A 73 4.77 6.75 -9.20
CA ALA A 73 5.97 7.19 -9.92
C ALA A 73 7.19 6.33 -9.51
N VAL A 74 7.08 5.04 -9.80
CA VAL A 74 8.05 3.98 -9.49
C VAL A 74 8.55 3.25 -10.75
N ASP A 75 8.26 3.79 -11.93
CA ASP A 75 8.61 3.29 -13.27
C ASP A 75 10.10 3.43 -13.59
N MET A 76 10.95 2.96 -12.67
CA MET A 76 12.39 2.99 -12.74
C MET A 76 13.00 1.86 -11.92
N TRP A 77 14.28 1.59 -12.13
CA TRP A 77 15.07 0.72 -11.27
C TRP A 77 16.22 1.51 -10.66
N ASP A 78 16.31 1.54 -9.34
CA ASP A 78 17.36 2.26 -8.62
C ASP A 78 17.85 1.50 -7.41
N ASP A 79 19.13 1.64 -7.09
CA ASP A 79 19.74 1.01 -5.92
C ASP A 79 19.38 1.78 -4.63
N SER A 80 18.95 3.05 -4.72
CA SER A 80 18.56 3.88 -3.60
C SER A 80 17.05 3.84 -3.33
N TRP A 81 16.66 3.29 -2.18
CA TRP A 81 15.29 3.37 -1.69
C TRP A 81 14.86 4.82 -1.48
N CYS A 82 15.77 5.66 -0.98
CA CYS A 82 15.51 7.08 -0.79
C CYS A 82 15.07 7.76 -2.09
N LYS A 83 15.70 7.42 -3.22
CA LYS A 83 15.38 8.04 -4.51
C LYS A 83 14.02 7.60 -5.04
N VAL A 84 13.72 6.31 -4.99
CA VAL A 84 12.41 5.77 -5.43
C VAL A 84 11.29 6.30 -4.55
N PHE A 85 11.45 6.28 -3.22
CA PHE A 85 10.46 6.84 -2.29
C PHE A 85 10.22 8.33 -2.52
N LYS A 86 11.30 9.12 -2.68
CA LYS A 86 11.20 10.56 -2.95
C LYS A 86 10.45 10.84 -4.26
N SER A 87 10.75 10.08 -5.32
CA SER A 87 10.05 10.18 -6.61
C SER A 87 8.54 9.95 -6.46
N HIS A 88 8.16 8.87 -5.77
CA HIS A 88 6.75 8.57 -5.55
C HIS A 88 6.05 9.61 -4.68
N LEU A 89 6.66 10.06 -3.58
CA LEU A 89 6.07 11.08 -2.71
C LEU A 89 5.97 12.44 -3.41
N ALA A 90 6.97 12.82 -4.22
CA ALA A 90 6.92 14.05 -5.00
C ALA A 90 5.73 14.03 -5.97
N HIS A 91 5.49 12.89 -6.63
CA HIS A 91 4.33 12.74 -7.49
C HIS A 91 2.99 12.90 -6.72
N ILE A 92 2.88 12.36 -5.50
CA ILE A 92 1.69 12.56 -4.67
C ILE A 92 1.51 14.05 -4.32
N VAL A 93 2.60 14.75 -4.00
CA VAL A 93 2.59 16.18 -3.72
C VAL A 93 2.12 16.97 -4.94
N ASP A 94 2.60 16.64 -6.15
CA ASP A 94 2.20 17.29 -7.40
C ASP A 94 0.70 17.11 -7.67
N LEU A 95 0.14 15.95 -7.35
CA LEU A 95 -1.30 15.69 -7.46
C LEU A 95 -2.13 16.46 -6.42
N ALA A 96 -1.57 16.67 -5.22
CA ALA A 96 -2.26 17.32 -4.11
C ALA A 96 -2.20 18.86 -4.17
N SER A 97 -1.10 19.44 -4.63
CA SER A 97 -0.87 20.90 -4.67
C SER A 97 -2.00 21.69 -5.36
N PRO A 98 -2.54 21.27 -6.54
CA PRO A 98 -3.64 22.00 -7.18
C PRO A 98 -4.97 21.94 -6.42
N ILE A 99 -5.13 20.96 -5.53
CA ILE A 99 -6.34 20.77 -4.71
C ILE A 99 -6.24 21.59 -3.43
N LEU A 100 -5.10 21.51 -2.73
CA LEU A 100 -4.91 22.16 -1.44
C LEU A 100 -4.70 23.67 -1.61
N LYS A 101 -3.90 24.12 -2.59
CA LYS A 101 -3.61 25.55 -2.85
C LYS A 101 -3.17 26.35 -1.61
N TRP A 102 -2.50 25.69 -0.65
CA TRP A 102 -1.97 26.33 0.55
C TRP A 102 -0.48 26.54 0.40
N ARG A 103 0.00 27.78 0.59
CA ARG A 103 1.43 28.08 0.45
C ARG A 103 2.28 27.28 1.44
N GLU A 104 1.76 27.08 2.65
CA GLU A 104 2.38 26.29 3.70
C GLU A 104 2.54 24.83 3.29
N PHE A 105 1.58 24.28 2.54
CA PHE A 105 1.67 22.92 2.01
C PHE A 105 2.88 22.79 1.07
N ASP A 106 3.04 23.70 0.10
CA ASP A 106 4.16 23.64 -0.85
C ASP A 106 5.52 23.77 -0.15
N VAL A 107 5.62 24.66 0.84
CA VAL A 107 6.84 24.84 1.65
C VAL A 107 7.16 23.56 2.44
N VAL A 108 6.17 23.01 3.15
CA VAL A 108 6.36 21.80 3.98
C VAL A 108 6.64 20.58 3.12
N ALA A 109 5.96 20.44 1.98
CA ALA A 109 6.18 19.35 1.03
C ALA A 109 7.60 19.42 0.46
N GLY A 110 8.07 20.59 0.04
CA GLY A 110 9.44 20.80 -0.41
C GLY A 110 10.48 20.46 0.67
N LEU A 111 10.28 20.93 1.91
CA LEU A 111 11.16 20.57 3.04
C LEU A 111 11.13 19.07 3.34
N THR A 112 9.97 18.44 3.22
CA THR A 112 9.82 17.00 3.45
C THR A 112 10.63 16.21 2.42
N LEU A 113 10.46 16.52 1.14
CA LEU A 113 11.16 15.85 0.04
C LEU A 113 12.67 16.09 0.07
N GLU A 114 13.10 17.32 0.36
CA GLU A 114 14.51 17.71 0.27
C GLU A 114 15.32 17.47 1.55
N LYS A 115 14.67 17.45 2.71
CA LYS A 115 15.36 17.35 4.01
C LYS A 115 14.95 16.11 4.79
N VAL A 116 13.65 15.86 4.94
CA VAL A 116 13.15 14.79 5.81
C VAL A 116 13.40 13.41 5.20
N VAL A 117 12.97 13.21 3.95
CA VAL A 117 13.14 11.94 3.23
C VAL A 117 14.61 11.46 3.21
N PRO A 118 15.59 12.27 2.74
CA PRO A 118 16.99 11.82 2.74
C PRO A 118 17.55 11.61 4.15
N ARG A 119 17.19 12.46 5.11
CA ARG A 119 17.66 12.32 6.50
C ARG A 119 17.21 11.02 7.15
N LEU A 120 16.03 10.52 6.80
CA LEU A 120 15.49 9.27 7.35
C LEU A 120 15.93 8.04 6.55
N LEU A 121 15.96 8.13 5.22
CA LEU A 121 16.12 6.95 4.36
C LEU A 121 17.57 6.67 3.95
N LEU A 122 18.41 7.69 3.74
CA LEU A 122 19.82 7.44 3.38
C LEU A 122 20.57 6.66 4.46
N PRO A 123 20.37 6.92 5.78
CA PRO A 123 21.04 6.12 6.80
C PRO A 123 20.76 4.63 6.67
N LEU A 124 19.56 4.21 6.25
CA LEU A 124 19.19 2.81 6.15
C LEU A 124 20.03 2.01 5.12
N GLN A 125 20.71 2.70 4.21
CA GLN A 125 21.62 2.13 3.21
C GLN A 125 23.06 2.66 3.34
N SER A 126 23.41 3.26 4.49
CA SER A 126 24.76 3.75 4.80
C SER A 126 25.43 2.92 5.89
N ASP A 127 26.74 3.11 6.06
CA ASP A 127 27.53 2.51 7.15
C ASP A 127 27.43 0.97 7.17
N GLY A 128 27.45 0.36 5.99
CA GLY A 128 27.34 -1.09 5.81
C GLY A 128 25.90 -1.64 5.93
N ARG A 129 24.90 -0.81 6.20
CA ARG A 129 23.49 -1.23 6.20
C ARG A 129 22.98 -1.41 4.78
N THR A 130 22.09 -2.38 4.62
CA THR A 130 21.44 -2.66 3.34
C THR A 130 19.95 -2.84 3.57
N ILE A 131 19.14 -2.33 2.63
CA ILE A 131 17.73 -2.66 2.52
C ILE A 131 17.62 -3.63 1.36
N LYS A 132 16.97 -4.77 1.58
CA LYS A 132 16.67 -5.72 0.52
C LYS A 132 15.45 -5.22 -0.26
N PRO A 133 15.56 -4.96 -1.58
CA PRO A 133 14.40 -4.65 -2.39
C PRO A 133 13.54 -5.90 -2.57
N CYS A 134 12.26 -5.79 -2.25
CA CYS A 134 11.29 -6.88 -2.36
C CYS A 134 10.02 -6.40 -3.06
N LEU A 135 9.33 -7.33 -3.70
CA LEU A 135 7.98 -7.14 -4.21
C LEU A 135 7.00 -7.14 -3.05
N VAL A 136 6.10 -6.17 -3.06
CA VAL A 136 5.02 -6.03 -2.09
C VAL A 136 3.72 -5.95 -2.87
N HIS A 137 2.76 -6.80 -2.52
CA HIS A 137 1.42 -6.68 -3.05
C HIS A 137 0.73 -5.49 -2.39
N GLY A 138 0.26 -4.54 -3.19
CA GLY A 138 -0.50 -3.40 -2.71
C GLY A 138 -1.99 -3.71 -2.76
N GLU A 139 -2.59 -4.02 -1.62
CA GLU A 139 -4.03 -3.81 -1.40
C GLU A 139 -4.25 -2.54 -0.59
#